data_AF-A0A2T0QF42-F1
#
_entry.id   AF-A0A2T0QF42-F1
#
_cell.length_a   1.000
_cell.length_b   1.000
_cell.length_c   1.000
_cell.angle_alpha   90.00
_cell.angle_beta   90.00
_cell.angle_gamma   90.00
#
_symmetry.space_group_name_H-M   'P 1'
#
loop_
_entity.id
_entity.type
_entity.pdbx_description
1 polymer ?
#
loop_
_entity_poly.entity_id
_entity_poly.type
_entity_poly.pdbx_seq_one_letter_code
_entity_poly.pdbx_strand_id
1 'polypeptide(L)' 'MVINAIYRPLGLSPSKLRQGRILDEARRTADPVHLMRVFGIAAQTAMEYIATAHPERTSQVAR' A
#
# COMPACT_ATOMS: atom_id res chain seq x y z
N MET A 1 -8.83 22.01 -1.71
CA MET A 1 -7.92 21.34 -2.67
C MET A 1 -8.76 20.62 -3.72
N VAL A 2 -8.58 20.97 -5.00
CA VAL A 2 -9.40 20.51 -6.15
C VAL A 2 -9.48 18.98 -6.24
N ILE A 3 -8.40 18.29 -5.90
CA ILE A 3 -8.32 16.83 -6.02
C ILE A 3 -9.34 16.09 -5.15
N ASN A 4 -9.63 16.57 -3.93
CA ASN A 4 -10.65 15.96 -3.08
C ASN A 4 -12.07 16.11 -3.64
N ALA A 5 -12.33 17.17 -4.42
CA ALA A 5 -13.64 17.39 -5.02
C ALA A 5 -13.92 16.38 -6.15
N ILE A 6 -12.88 15.92 -6.86
CA ILE A 6 -13.00 14.94 -7.95
C ILE A 6 -13.45 13.57 -7.43
N TYR A 7 -12.96 13.13 -6.27
CA TYR A 7 -13.28 11.81 -5.71
C TYR A 7 -14.51 11.80 -4.79
N ARG A 8 -15.02 12.99 -4.42
CA ARG A 8 -16.19 13.12 -3.54
C ARG A 8 -17.45 12.41 -4.08
N PRO A 9 -17.80 12.48 -5.38
CA PRO A 9 -18.95 11.74 -5.92
C PRO A 9 -18.83 10.23 -5.80
N LEU A 10 -17.60 9.71 -5.74
CA LEU A 10 -17.32 8.28 -5.55
C LEU A 10 -17.28 7.87 -4.07
N GLY A 11 -17.45 8.81 -3.15
CA GLY A 11 -17.31 8.56 -1.70
C GLY A 11 -15.87 8.21 -1.29
N LEU A 12 -14.88 8.51 -2.13
CA LEU A 12 -13.48 8.13 -1.91
C LEU A 12 -12.64 9.34 -1.53
N SER A 13 -11.65 9.11 -0.65
CA SER A 13 -10.57 10.07 -0.45
C SER A 13 -9.36 9.68 -1.32
N PRO A 14 -8.61 10.66 -1.86
CA PRO A 14 -7.38 10.39 -2.58
C PRO A 14 -6.39 9.55 -1.78
N SER A 15 -6.31 9.79 -0.46
CA SER A 15 -5.45 9.03 0.45
C SER A 15 -5.86 7.56 0.52
N LYS A 16 -7.17 7.26 0.63
CA LYS A 16 -7.65 5.87 0.64
C LYS A 16 -7.39 5.17 -0.69
N LEU A 17 -7.60 5.86 -1.82
CA LEU A 17 -7.27 5.33 -3.14
C LEU A 17 -5.79 5.00 -3.28
N ARG A 18 -4.93 5.90 -2.81
CA ARG A 18 -3.49 5.67 -2.78
C ARG A 18 -3.12 4.45 -1.95
N GLN A 19 -3.64 4.35 -0.72
CA GLN A 19 -3.40 3.19 0.15
C GLN A 19 -3.86 1.89 -0.52
N GLY A 20 -5.05 1.89 -1.14
CA GLY A 20 -5.56 0.73 -1.88
C GLY A 20 -4.68 0.32 -3.06
N ARG A 21 -4.10 1.30 -3.79
CA ARG A 21 -3.15 1.02 -4.87
C ARG A 21 -1.81 0.48 -4.36
N ILE A 22 -1.28 1.00 -3.26
CA ILE A 22 -0.04 0.47 -2.67
C ILE A 22 -0.25 -0.98 -2.19
N LEU A 23 -1.37 -1.26 -1.52
CA LEU A 23 -1.68 -2.59 -1.02
C LEU A 23 -1.90 -3.60 -2.17
N ASP A 24 -2.56 -3.19 -3.25
CA ASP A 24 -2.71 -4.02 -4.46
C ASP A 24 -1.36 -4.34 -5.12
N GLU A 25 -0.47 -3.35 -5.24
CA GLU A 25 0.88 -3.58 -5.76
C GLU A 25 1.68 -4.53 -4.85
N ALA A 26 1.58 -4.34 -3.53
CA ALA A 26 2.25 -5.20 -2.55
C ALA A 26 1.81 -6.67 -2.68
N ARG A 27 0.53 -6.93 -2.95
CA ARG A 27 0.01 -8.28 -3.23
C ARG A 27 0.61 -8.88 -4.51
N ARG A 28 0.83 -8.06 -5.54
CA ARG A 28 1.34 -8.51 -6.84
C ARG A 28 2.84 -8.76 -6.84
N THR A 29 3.64 -7.91 -6.22
CA THR A 29 5.11 -7.96 -6.34
C THR A 29 5.82 -8.51 -5.12
N ALA A 30 5.26 -8.30 -3.92
CA ALA A 30 5.91 -8.60 -2.64
C ALA A 30 7.35 -8.04 -2.50
N ASP A 31 7.69 -6.97 -3.22
CA ASP A 31 9.03 -6.35 -3.24
C ASP A 31 9.00 -4.95 -2.60
N PRO A 32 9.65 -4.76 -1.42
CA PRO A 32 9.63 -3.47 -0.73
C PRO A 32 10.38 -2.39 -1.50
N VAL A 33 11.45 -2.73 -2.24
CA VAL A 33 12.24 -1.76 -3.01
C VAL A 33 11.41 -1.23 -4.19
N HIS A 34 10.63 -2.10 -4.83
CA HIS A 34 9.68 -1.70 -5.87
C HIS A 34 8.64 -0.71 -5.34
N LEU A 35 8.04 -1.00 -4.18
CA LEU A 35 7.04 -0.10 -3.57
C LEU A 35 7.65 1.27 -3.22
N MET A 36 8.88 1.29 -2.70
CA MET A 36 9.61 2.53 -2.44
C MET A 36 9.81 3.36 -3.71
N ARG A 37 10.20 2.72 -4.82
CA ARG A 37 10.46 3.41 -6.10
C ARG A 37 9.18 3.97 -6.74
N VAL A 38 8.11 3.18 -6.76
CA VAL A 38 6.86 3.56 -7.44
C VAL A 38 6.03 4.56 -6.61
N PHE A 39 6.04 4.41 -5.29
CA PHE A 39 5.20 5.22 -4.40
C PHE A 39 5.98 6.21 -3.54
N GLY A 40 7.31 6.24 -3.56
CA GLY A 40 8.08 7.19 -2.75
C GLY A 40 7.80 7.06 -1.24
N ILE A 41 7.53 5.84 -0.77
CA ILE A 41 7.28 5.55 0.65
C ILE A 41 8.57 5.07 1.33
N ALA A 42 8.65 5.22 2.65
CA ALA A 42 9.77 4.73 3.43
C ALA A 42 9.81 3.19 3.45
N ALA A 43 11.00 2.63 3.68
CA ALA A 43 11.21 1.18 3.75
C ALA A 43 10.31 0.50 4.79
N GLN A 44 10.17 1.10 5.98
CA GLN A 44 9.29 0.59 7.03
C GLN A 44 7.84 0.47 6.54
N THR A 45 7.31 1.53 5.92
CA THR A 45 5.95 1.52 5.37
C THR A 45 5.80 0.48 4.26
N ALA A 46 6.79 0.33 3.38
CA ALA A 46 6.76 -0.70 2.34
C ALA A 46 6.69 -2.12 2.92
N MET A 47 7.46 -2.39 3.99
CA MET A 47 7.44 -3.67 4.70
C MET A 47 6.08 -3.93 5.38
N GLU A 48 5.46 -2.92 6.01
CA GLU A 48 4.13 -3.03 6.61
C GLU A 48 3.04 -3.39 5.59
N TYR A 49 3.09 -2.78 4.41
CA TYR A 49 2.17 -3.14 3.32
C TYR A 49 2.37 -4.57 2.83
N ILE A 50 3.61 -5.04 2.76
CA ILE A 50 3.91 -6.42 2.36
C ILE A 50 3.45 -7.42 3.42
N ALA A 51 3.71 -7.15 4.70
CA ALA A 51 3.22 -7.99 5.80
C ALA A 51 1.69 -8.06 5.82
N THR A 52 1.01 -6.95 5.53
CA THR A 52 -0.45 -6.87 5.41
C THR A 52 -0.98 -7.60 4.18
N ALA A 53 -0.25 -7.55 3.06
CA ALA A 53 -0.63 -8.21 1.82
C ALA A 53 -0.42 -9.73 1.86
N HIS A 54 0.56 -10.21 2.64
CA HIS A 54 0.99 -11.61 2.73
C HIS A 54 1.06 -12.06 4.21
N PRO A 55 -0.08 -12.16 4.91
CA PRO A 55 -0.11 -12.52 6.34
C PRO A 55 0.51 -13.89 6.63
N GLU A 56 0.48 -14.82 5.67
CA GLU A 56 1.08 -16.16 5.76
C GLU A 56 2.61 -16.15 5.83
N ARG A 57 3.26 -15.08 5.37
CA ARG A 57 4.73 -14.92 5.46
C ARG A 57 5.16 -14.31 6.79
N THR A 58 4.28 -13.54 7.42
CA THR A 58 4.53 -12.88 8.70
C THR A 58 4.39 -13.87 9.87
N SER A 59 3.48 -14.85 9.76
CA SER A 59 3.28 -15.89 10.79
C SER A 59 4.43 -16.90 10.89
N GLN A 60 5.26 -17.03 9.84
CA GLN A 60 6.39 -17.95 9.82
C GLN A 60 7.60 -17.46 10.66
N VAL A 61 7.64 -16.17 11.00
CA VAL A 61 8.71 -15.56 11.82
C VAL A 61 8.41 -15.68 13.33
N ALA A 62 7.22 -16.17 13.71
CA ALA A 62 6.79 -16.31 15.10
C ALA A 62 6.88 -17.74 15.64
N ARG A 63 7.82 -18.56 15.15
CA ARG A 63 8.03 -19.93 15.64
C ARG A 63 9.48 -20.22 15.99
#